data_AF-A0A2C5YXZ0-F1
#
_entry.id   AF-A0A2C5YXZ0-F1
#
_cell.length_a   1.000
_cell.length_b   1.000
_cell.length_c   1.000
_cell.angle_alpha   90.00
_cell.angle_beta   90.00
_cell.angle_gamma   90.00
#
_symmetry.space_group_name_H-M   'P 1'
#
loop_
_entity.id
_entity.type
_entity.pdbx_description
1 polymer ?
#
loop_
_entity_poly.entity_id
_entity_poly.type
_entity_poly.pdbx_seq_one_letter_code
_entity_poly.pdbx_strand_id
1 'polypeptide(L)'
;MDGTIPVSIETPAFVSRPASYLRRAAIAASYPLRGIWYCARDRDLWPLFAGRLLPLSLISLAVYFVLFTFAFLPQYALIAILHGWGAWFNAVVLTLGEGLVITQALFEGFFVDECRVDVFDAVFIKRGLVDLVAQHRLLFDDAPSAVKMLGKPTSPAAYQPWSVIQIIELIVFLPLNLVPLVGTPAFIIITGTRLGKLSQYRWFQLRGLSRREREREIGGLTWDYVCFGTVAMLLELVPLLSFFFLLTTSAGSAAWAAAMEHHRRQAARAAVEARAGPGGSPPPAYTDDVA
;
A
#
# COMPACT_ATOMS: atom_id res chain seq x y z
N MET A 1 6.56 5.74 21.32
CA MET A 1 6.77 4.28 21.22
C MET A 1 6.01 3.85 19.97
N ASP A 2 6.66 3.52 18.85
CA ASP A 2 7.40 2.28 18.69
C ASP A 2 8.63 2.38 17.78
N GLY A 3 9.76 1.93 18.31
CA GLY A 3 11.03 1.76 17.61
C GLY A 3 11.07 0.49 16.76
N THR A 4 10.30 0.44 15.67
CA THR A 4 10.48 -0.62 14.66
C THR A 4 11.16 -0.07 13.42
N ILE A 5 12.50 -0.06 13.41
CA ILE A 5 13.32 0.25 12.23
C ILE A 5 14.35 -0.89 12.06
N PRO A 6 14.46 -1.47 10.85
CA PRO A 6 15.35 -0.93 9.83
C PRO A 6 14.71 -0.91 8.45
N VAL A 7 14.84 0.21 7.74
CA VAL A 7 14.74 0.21 6.27
C VAL A 7 16.06 0.79 5.78
N SER A 8 17.07 -0.08 5.69
CA SER A 8 18.38 0.24 5.12
C SER A 8 18.25 0.49 3.63
N ILE A 9 17.78 1.67 3.27
CA ILE A 9 18.08 2.30 2.00
C ILE A 9 19.47 2.87 2.21
N GLU A 10 20.47 2.20 1.62
CA GLU A 10 21.89 2.57 1.64
C GLU A 10 22.67 2.20 2.91
N THR A 11 23.19 0.97 2.95
CA THR A 11 24.44 0.68 3.68
C THR A 11 25.17 -0.46 2.97
N PRO A 12 26.36 -0.23 2.39
CA PRO A 12 27.21 -1.30 1.88
C PRO A 12 27.94 -1.95 3.07
N ALA A 13 27.20 -2.63 3.94
CA ALA A 13 27.79 -3.45 5.00
C ALA A 13 27.61 -4.93 4.62
N PHE A 14 28.67 -5.45 4.01
CA PHE A 14 28.91 -6.88 3.83
C PHE A 14 28.82 -7.54 5.22
N VAL A 15 28.05 -8.63 5.35
CA VAL A 15 27.86 -9.52 6.54
C VAL A 15 26.42 -9.45 7.12
N SER A 16 25.69 -10.58 7.05
CA SER A 16 24.29 -10.87 7.45
C SER A 16 23.15 -10.62 6.43
N ARG A 17 23.25 -11.24 5.24
CA ARG A 17 22.32 -11.00 4.12
C ARG A 17 20.90 -11.58 4.25
N PRO A 18 20.61 -12.85 4.64
CA PRO A 18 19.22 -13.36 4.56
C PRO A 18 18.32 -12.91 5.72
N ALA A 19 18.84 -12.85 6.95
CA ALA A 19 18.07 -12.50 8.13
C ALA A 19 17.56 -11.05 8.09
N SER A 20 18.33 -10.13 7.50
CA SER A 20 17.93 -8.74 7.31
C SER A 20 16.80 -8.60 6.29
N TYR A 21 16.82 -9.34 5.17
CA TYR A 21 15.71 -9.38 4.21
C TYR A 21 14.44 -9.98 4.82
N LEU A 22 14.55 -11.11 5.53
CA LEU A 22 13.40 -11.73 6.19
C LEU A 22 12.78 -10.81 7.25
N ARG A 23 13.62 -10.14 8.05
CA ARG A 23 13.15 -9.17 9.03
C ARG A 23 12.43 -7.99 8.37
N ARG A 24 12.98 -7.44 7.29
CA ARG A 24 12.36 -6.35 6.53
C ARG A 24 11.02 -6.78 5.93
N ALA A 25 10.97 -7.94 5.30
CA ALA A 25 9.76 -8.52 4.72
C ALA A 25 8.68 -8.79 5.79
N ALA A 26 9.06 -9.29 6.98
CA ALA A 26 8.15 -9.47 8.10
C ALA A 26 7.62 -8.14 8.64
N ILE A 27 8.48 -7.11 8.72
CA ILE A 27 8.06 -5.76 9.09
C ILE A 27 7.07 -5.22 8.05
N ALA A 28 7.35 -5.36 6.75
CA ALA A 28 6.46 -4.97 5.67
C ALA A 28 5.09 -5.68 5.77
N ALA A 29 5.09 -7.00 5.97
CA ALA A 29 3.89 -7.81 6.19
C ALA A 29 3.06 -7.38 7.41
N SER A 30 3.67 -6.75 8.41
CA SER A 30 2.96 -6.28 9.60
C SER A 30 2.19 -4.98 9.37
N TYR A 31 2.53 -4.18 8.35
CA TYR A 31 1.91 -2.86 8.15
C TYR A 31 0.42 -2.88 7.76
N PRO A 32 -0.08 -3.81 6.93
CA PRO A 32 -1.52 -3.93 6.69
C PRO A 32 -2.30 -4.16 8.00
N LEU A 33 -1.78 -5.01 8.88
CA LEU A 33 -2.36 -5.27 10.20
C LEU A 33 -2.26 -4.06 11.14
N ARG A 34 -1.11 -3.39 11.15
CA ARG A 34 -0.92 -2.14 11.91
C ARG A 34 -1.85 -1.03 11.42
N GLY A 35 -2.16 -1.00 10.13
CA GLY A 35 -3.13 -0.08 9.55
C GLY A 35 -4.51 -0.19 10.18
N ILE A 36 -4.96 -1.41 10.48
CA ILE A 36 -6.22 -1.66 11.20
C ILE A 36 -6.18 -1.01 12.58
N TRP A 37 -5.11 -1.28 13.34
CA TRP A 37 -4.94 -0.72 14.68
C TRP A 37 -4.82 0.81 14.66
N TYR A 38 -4.10 1.35 13.69
CA TYR A 38 -3.93 2.79 13.49
C TYR A 38 -5.29 3.46 13.23
N CYS A 39 -6.09 2.94 12.29
CA CYS A 39 -7.43 3.47 12.01
C CYS A 39 -8.40 3.30 13.18
N ALA A 40 -8.28 2.21 13.95
CA ALA A 40 -9.09 2.01 15.16
C ALA A 40 -8.75 3.04 16.26
N ARG A 41 -7.49 3.47 16.36
CA ARG A 41 -7.04 4.44 17.37
C ARG A 41 -7.29 5.89 16.96
N ASP A 42 -7.07 6.22 15.69
CA ASP A 42 -7.18 7.59 15.17
C ASP A 42 -8.61 7.91 14.71
N ARG A 43 -9.39 8.54 15.61
CA ARG A 43 -10.79 8.94 15.36
C ARG A 43 -10.94 9.95 14.22
N ASP A 44 -9.90 10.73 13.90
CA ASP A 44 -9.95 11.70 12.80
C ASP A 44 -10.17 11.03 11.44
N LEU A 45 -9.79 9.76 11.29
CA LEU A 45 -9.98 9.02 10.04
C LEU A 45 -11.41 8.48 9.90
N TRP A 46 -12.15 8.30 10.99
CA TRP A 46 -13.47 7.66 11.01
C TRP A 46 -14.51 8.30 10.09
N PRO A 47 -14.56 9.64 9.90
CA PRO A 47 -15.44 10.26 8.92
C PRO A 47 -15.24 9.73 7.49
N LEU A 48 -14.00 9.38 7.12
CA LEU A 48 -13.67 8.79 5.81
C LEU A 48 -14.28 7.39 5.66
N PHE A 49 -14.38 6.63 6.76
CA PHE A 49 -15.01 5.32 6.78
C PHE A 49 -16.54 5.42 6.81
N ALA A 50 -17.09 6.19 7.76
CA ALA A 50 -18.52 6.15 8.10
C ALA A 50 -19.44 6.50 6.93
N GLY A 51 -19.05 7.44 6.06
CA GLY A 51 -19.88 7.88 4.95
C GLY A 51 -20.05 6.87 3.81
N ARG A 52 -19.11 5.93 3.65
CA ARG A 52 -19.04 5.02 2.48
C ARG A 52 -18.95 3.54 2.83
N LEU A 53 -18.54 3.20 4.05
CA LEU A 53 -18.30 1.82 4.48
C LEU A 53 -19.56 0.97 4.38
N LEU A 54 -20.69 1.42 4.92
CA LEU A 54 -21.93 0.65 4.93
C LEU A 54 -22.48 0.38 3.53
N PRO A 55 -22.71 1.38 2.65
CA PRO A 55 -23.24 1.10 1.31
C PRO A 55 -22.30 0.24 0.47
N LEU A 56 -20.98 0.47 0.53
CA LEU A 56 -20.00 -0.30 -0.24
C LEU A 56 -19.85 -1.74 0.27
N SER A 57 -19.99 -1.97 1.58
CA SER A 57 -19.98 -3.32 2.15
C SER A 57 -21.23 -4.11 1.78
N LEU A 58 -22.38 -3.44 1.65
CA LEU A 58 -23.60 -4.08 1.16
C LEU A 58 -23.50 -4.44 -0.33
N ILE A 59 -22.91 -3.56 -1.13
CA ILE A 59 -22.65 -3.85 -2.55
C ILE A 59 -21.69 -5.03 -2.69
N SER A 60 -20.58 -5.05 -1.93
CA SER A 60 -19.65 -6.19 -1.97
C SER A 60 -20.30 -7.49 -1.50
N LEU A 61 -21.14 -7.45 -0.47
CA LEU A 61 -21.94 -8.61 -0.05
C LEU A 61 -22.82 -9.14 -1.19
N ALA A 62 -23.53 -8.25 -1.88
CA ALA A 62 -24.40 -8.63 -2.99
C ALA A 62 -23.60 -9.26 -4.14
N VAL A 63 -22.45 -8.68 -4.49
CA VAL A 63 -21.54 -9.23 -5.51
C VAL A 63 -21.09 -10.64 -5.13
N TYR A 64 -20.60 -10.83 -3.90
CA TYR A 64 -20.17 -12.15 -3.44
C TYR A 64 -21.32 -13.14 -3.36
N PHE A 65 -22.50 -12.71 -2.90
CA PHE A 65 -23.69 -13.55 -2.87
C PHE A 65 -24.05 -14.08 -4.26
N VAL A 66 -24.05 -13.21 -5.28
CA VAL A 66 -24.30 -13.60 -6.68
C VAL A 66 -23.22 -14.55 -7.18
N LEU A 67 -21.93 -14.25 -6.96
CA LEU A 67 -20.83 -15.11 -7.41
C LEU A 67 -20.87 -16.50 -6.75
N PHE A 68 -21.10 -16.58 -5.44
CA PHE A 68 -21.21 -17.86 -4.75
C PHE A 68 -22.47 -18.64 -5.12
N THR A 69 -23.54 -17.95 -5.54
CA THR A 69 -24.76 -18.64 -5.98
C THR A 69 -24.61 -19.21 -7.39
N PHE A 70 -23.99 -18.46 -8.32
CA PHE A 70 -24.00 -18.80 -9.75
C PHE A 70 -22.65 -19.27 -10.30
N ALA A 71 -21.53 -18.74 -9.84
CA ALA A 71 -20.20 -19.06 -10.36
C ALA A 71 -19.54 -20.22 -9.58
N PHE A 72 -19.73 -20.29 -8.27
CA PHE A 72 -19.06 -21.27 -7.41
C PHE A 72 -19.38 -22.72 -7.76
N LEU A 73 -20.64 -23.09 -7.98
CA LEU A 73 -21.01 -24.48 -8.32
C LEU A 73 -20.37 -24.95 -9.64
N PRO A 74 -20.49 -24.21 -10.76
CA PRO A 74 -19.79 -24.56 -12.01
C PRO A 74 -18.27 -24.63 -11.86
N GLN A 75 -17.66 -23.66 -11.15
CA GLN A 75 -16.22 -23.63 -10.90
C GLN A 75 -15.76 -24.86 -10.10
N TYR A 76 -16.46 -25.16 -9.00
CA TYR A 76 -16.20 -26.32 -8.18
C TYR A 76 -16.33 -27.61 -8.99
N ALA A 77 -17.38 -27.77 -9.80
CA ALA A 77 -17.57 -28.95 -10.64
C ALA A 77 -16.40 -29.16 -11.62
N LEU A 78 -15.95 -28.10 -12.29
CA LEU A 78 -14.83 -28.16 -13.23
C LEU A 78 -13.52 -28.54 -12.53
N ILE A 79 -13.24 -27.95 -11.36
CA ILE A 79 -12.02 -28.25 -10.59
C ILE A 79 -12.12 -29.65 -9.96
N ALA A 80 -13.31 -30.08 -9.52
CA ALA A 80 -13.55 -31.38 -8.89
C ALA A 80 -13.32 -32.55 -9.85
N ILE A 81 -13.63 -32.38 -11.15
CA ILE A 81 -13.29 -33.37 -12.19
C ILE A 81 -11.78 -33.65 -12.24
N LEU A 82 -10.96 -32.62 -12.01
CA LEU A 82 -9.49 -32.71 -12.07
C LEU A 82 -8.85 -33.13 -10.73
N HIS A 83 -9.47 -32.79 -9.59
CA HIS A 83 -8.80 -32.79 -8.28
C HIS A 83 -9.51 -33.53 -7.15
N GLY A 84 -10.74 -34.03 -7.35
CA GLY A 84 -11.50 -34.69 -6.31
C GLY A 84 -11.84 -33.78 -5.11
N TRP A 85 -11.74 -34.31 -3.89
CA TRP A 85 -12.24 -33.64 -2.66
C TRP A 85 -11.55 -32.30 -2.34
N GLY A 86 -10.28 -32.09 -2.74
CA GLY A 86 -9.58 -30.83 -2.46
C GLY A 86 -10.05 -29.61 -3.27
N ALA A 87 -10.90 -29.83 -4.28
CA ALA A 87 -11.32 -28.81 -5.23
C ALA A 87 -12.11 -27.64 -4.61
N TRP A 88 -12.81 -27.87 -3.49
CA TRP A 88 -13.64 -26.83 -2.87
C TRP A 88 -12.81 -25.66 -2.37
N PHE A 89 -11.60 -25.90 -1.83
CA PHE A 89 -10.74 -24.83 -1.33
C PHE A 89 -10.25 -23.93 -2.46
N ASN A 90 -9.76 -24.53 -3.56
CA ASN A 90 -9.32 -23.79 -4.74
C ASN A 90 -10.48 -23.02 -5.38
N ALA A 91 -11.67 -23.62 -5.45
CA ALA A 91 -12.87 -22.97 -5.94
C ALA A 91 -13.25 -21.75 -5.07
N VAL A 92 -13.22 -21.87 -3.74
CA VAL A 92 -13.49 -20.74 -2.84
C VAL A 92 -12.51 -19.60 -3.08
N VAL A 93 -11.19 -19.87 -3.13
CA VAL A 93 -10.22 -18.79 -3.33
C VAL A 93 -10.35 -18.16 -4.71
N LEU A 94 -10.66 -18.94 -5.75
CA LEU A 94 -10.93 -18.44 -7.08
C LEU A 94 -12.14 -17.50 -7.08
N THR A 95 -13.28 -17.94 -6.52
CA THR A 95 -14.50 -17.11 -6.41
C THR A 95 -14.25 -15.85 -5.58
N LEU A 96 -13.48 -15.95 -4.48
CA LEU A 96 -13.12 -14.80 -3.67
C LEU A 96 -12.24 -13.80 -4.43
N GLY A 97 -11.29 -14.30 -5.22
CA GLY A 97 -10.41 -13.50 -6.08
C GLY A 97 -11.16 -12.80 -7.21
N GLU A 98 -12.08 -13.48 -7.88
CA GLU A 98 -12.96 -12.86 -8.88
C GLU A 98 -13.84 -11.77 -8.27
N GLY A 99 -14.45 -12.07 -7.11
CA GLY A 99 -15.27 -11.10 -6.39
C GLY A 99 -14.47 -9.91 -5.89
N LEU A 100 -13.18 -10.10 -5.54
CA LEU A 100 -12.28 -9.01 -5.19
C LEU A 100 -12.11 -8.09 -6.40
N VAL A 101 -11.82 -8.62 -7.58
CA VAL A 101 -11.64 -7.81 -8.80
C VAL A 101 -12.90 -7.06 -9.18
N ILE A 102 -14.07 -7.69 -9.10
CA ILE A 102 -15.36 -7.03 -9.39
C ILE A 102 -15.65 -5.93 -8.36
N THR A 103 -15.49 -6.25 -7.07
CA THR A 103 -15.70 -5.29 -5.98
C THR A 103 -14.75 -4.09 -6.11
N GLN A 104 -13.50 -4.35 -6.48
CA GLN A 104 -12.51 -3.35 -6.77
C GLN A 104 -12.95 -2.49 -7.96
N ALA A 105 -13.25 -3.06 -9.13
CA ALA A 105 -13.76 -2.29 -10.28
C ALA A 105 -14.98 -1.42 -9.94
N LEU A 106 -15.89 -1.90 -9.09
CA LEU A 106 -17.02 -1.10 -8.60
C LEU A 106 -16.56 0.06 -7.70
N PHE A 107 -15.64 -0.18 -6.77
CA PHE A 107 -15.11 0.85 -5.87
C PHE A 107 -14.41 1.99 -6.61
N GLU A 108 -13.67 1.70 -7.69
CA GLU A 108 -13.10 2.72 -8.57
C GLU A 108 -14.21 3.65 -9.11
N GLY A 109 -15.31 3.07 -9.58
CA GLY A 109 -16.49 3.81 -10.05
C GLY A 109 -17.19 4.67 -8.99
N PHE A 110 -17.05 4.34 -7.70
CA PHE A 110 -17.64 5.07 -6.57
C PHE A 110 -16.68 6.08 -5.90
N PHE A 111 -15.62 6.51 -6.60
CA PHE A 111 -14.61 7.45 -6.08
C PHE A 111 -13.88 6.96 -4.82
N VAL A 112 -13.78 5.63 -4.62
CA VAL A 112 -13.05 5.07 -3.48
C VAL A 112 -11.57 5.40 -3.53
N ASP A 113 -10.99 5.53 -4.73
CA ASP A 113 -9.59 5.87 -4.87
C ASP A 113 -9.26 7.25 -4.31
N GLU A 114 -10.18 8.21 -4.40
CA GLU A 114 -10.04 9.51 -3.71
C GLU A 114 -9.96 9.31 -2.20
N CYS A 115 -10.84 8.48 -1.62
CA CYS A 115 -10.84 8.18 -0.20
C CYS A 115 -9.55 7.48 0.25
N ARG A 116 -8.99 6.59 -0.58
CA ARG A 116 -7.71 5.93 -0.29
C ARG A 116 -6.56 6.93 -0.27
N VAL A 117 -6.56 7.86 -1.23
CA VAL A 117 -5.60 8.97 -1.28
C VAL A 117 -5.77 9.89 -0.07
N ASP A 118 -7.00 10.20 0.33
CA ASP A 118 -7.28 11.01 1.52
C ASP A 118 -6.77 10.36 2.80
N VAL A 119 -7.02 9.05 2.97
CA VAL A 119 -6.47 8.30 4.10
C VAL A 119 -4.95 8.32 4.08
N PHE A 120 -4.34 8.11 2.90
CA PHE A 120 -2.89 8.10 2.74
C PHE A 120 -2.25 9.44 3.10
N ASP A 121 -2.77 10.53 2.52
CA ASP A 121 -2.29 11.89 2.74
C ASP A 121 -2.51 12.34 4.20
N ALA A 122 -3.66 11.99 4.80
CA ALA A 122 -3.93 12.28 6.22
C ALA A 122 -2.91 11.59 7.15
N VAL A 123 -2.54 10.34 6.86
CA VAL A 123 -1.49 9.64 7.63
C VAL A 123 -0.14 10.34 7.46
N PHE A 124 0.21 10.82 6.26
CA PHE A 124 1.45 11.57 6.03
C PHE A 124 1.50 12.86 6.84
N ILE A 125 0.40 13.63 6.84
CA ILE A 125 0.26 14.85 7.64
C ILE A 125 0.45 14.52 9.13
N LYS A 126 -0.23 13.50 9.65
CA LYS A 126 -0.09 13.05 11.05
C LYS A 126 1.32 12.57 11.40
N ARG A 127 2.08 12.10 10.42
CA ARG A 127 3.47 11.67 10.59
C ARG A 127 4.48 12.81 10.38
N GLY A 128 4.02 14.05 10.22
CA GLY A 128 4.88 15.23 10.09
C GLY A 128 5.52 15.39 8.71
N LEU A 129 4.92 14.78 7.67
CA LEU A 129 5.37 14.87 6.27
C LEU A 129 4.44 15.78 5.45
N VAL A 130 3.98 16.86 6.07
CA VAL A 130 3.05 17.84 5.47
C VAL A 130 3.66 18.49 4.23
N ASP A 131 4.98 18.70 4.25
CA ASP A 131 5.75 19.32 3.18
C ASP A 131 5.68 18.57 1.85
N LEU A 132 5.55 17.24 1.88
CA LEU A 132 5.39 16.42 0.67
C LEU A 132 3.96 16.50 0.11
N VAL A 133 2.97 16.55 1.00
CA VAL A 133 1.54 16.59 0.62
C VAL A 133 1.18 17.98 0.08
N ALA A 134 1.69 19.04 0.70
CA ALA A 134 1.43 20.45 0.33
C ALA A 134 1.85 20.77 -1.12
N GLN A 135 2.85 20.07 -1.66
CA GLN A 135 3.29 20.26 -3.05
C GLN A 135 2.28 19.75 -4.09
N HIS A 136 1.41 18.82 -3.71
CA HIS A 136 0.52 18.11 -4.62
C HIS A 136 -0.97 18.40 -4.36
N ARG A 137 -1.27 19.09 -3.25
CA ARG A 137 -2.64 19.36 -2.79
C ARG A 137 -2.69 20.67 -2.02
N LEU A 138 -3.76 21.43 -2.23
CA LEU A 138 -4.07 22.58 -1.39
C LEU A 138 -4.42 22.09 0.02
N LEU A 139 -3.70 22.62 1.02
CA LEU A 139 -3.93 22.35 2.43
C LEU A 139 -4.57 23.56 3.10
N PHE A 140 -5.53 23.31 3.97
CA PHE A 140 -6.11 24.32 4.84
C PHE A 140 -5.41 24.26 6.20
N ASP A 141 -4.40 25.11 6.38
CA ASP A 141 -3.55 25.11 7.58
C ASP A 141 -4.33 25.44 8.88
N ASP A 142 -5.47 26.12 8.75
CA ASP A 142 -6.35 26.48 9.88
C ASP A 142 -7.28 25.34 10.34
N ALA A 143 -7.23 24.16 9.70
CA ALA A 143 -8.17 23.09 9.98
C ALA A 143 -7.79 22.27 11.23
N PRO A 144 -8.77 21.88 12.07
CA PRO A 144 -8.51 21.27 13.38
C PRO A 144 -8.05 19.80 13.33
N SER A 145 -7.98 19.17 12.15
CA SER A 145 -7.60 17.76 12.01
C SER A 145 -6.99 17.49 10.65
N ALA A 146 -6.06 16.54 10.55
CA ALA A 146 -5.36 16.19 9.31
C ALA A 146 -6.30 15.86 8.14
N VAL A 147 -7.45 15.22 8.40
CA VAL A 147 -8.45 14.93 7.36
C VAL A 147 -9.15 16.19 6.87
N LYS A 148 -9.42 17.15 7.75
CA LYS A 148 -10.05 18.44 7.39
C LYS A 148 -9.07 19.42 6.76
N MET A 149 -7.76 19.24 6.96
CA MET A 149 -6.72 20.00 6.26
C MET A 149 -6.67 19.67 4.78
N LEU A 150 -7.19 18.51 4.36
CA LEU A 150 -7.16 18.08 2.97
C LEU A 150 -8.20 18.83 2.14
N GLY A 151 -7.75 19.72 1.24
CA GLY A 151 -8.60 20.37 0.23
C GLY A 151 -8.97 19.44 -0.93
N LYS A 152 -9.60 19.90 -2.01
CA LYS A 152 -9.81 19.04 -3.19
C LYS A 152 -8.47 18.68 -3.85
N PRO A 153 -8.24 17.42 -4.29
CA PRO A 153 -7.02 17.05 -5.00
C PRO A 153 -6.83 17.91 -6.26
N THR A 154 -5.66 18.54 -6.40
CA THR A 154 -5.33 19.45 -7.51
C THR A 154 -4.82 18.73 -8.76
N SER A 155 -4.35 17.48 -8.63
CA SER A 155 -4.14 16.56 -9.75
C SER A 155 -5.29 15.56 -9.80
N PRO A 156 -5.70 15.06 -10.97
CA PRO A 156 -6.71 14.00 -11.04
C PRO A 156 -6.26 12.88 -10.10
N ALA A 157 -7.09 12.59 -9.09
CA ALA A 157 -6.89 11.55 -8.09
C ALA A 157 -7.06 10.15 -8.69
N ALA A 158 -6.69 9.99 -9.97
CA ALA A 158 -6.52 8.73 -10.62
C ALA A 158 -5.22 8.13 -10.10
N TYR A 159 -5.34 7.40 -8.99
CA TYR A 159 -4.57 6.17 -8.87
C TYR A 159 -4.74 5.45 -10.23
N GLN A 160 -3.65 5.23 -10.96
CA GLN A 160 -3.65 4.74 -12.35
C GLN A 160 -4.68 3.63 -12.60
N PRO A 161 -5.27 3.53 -13.82
CA PRO A 161 -6.50 2.78 -14.12
C PRO A 161 -6.38 1.36 -13.57
N TRP A 162 -6.94 1.18 -12.38
CA TRP A 162 -6.69 0.03 -11.53
C TRP A 162 -7.42 -1.19 -12.08
N SER A 163 -8.62 -0.96 -12.63
CA SER A 163 -9.53 -1.95 -13.17
C SER A 163 -9.04 -2.67 -14.44
N VAL A 164 -8.59 -1.98 -15.49
CA VAL A 164 -8.36 -2.65 -16.80
C VAL A 164 -7.21 -3.65 -16.77
N ILE A 165 -6.06 -3.24 -16.22
CA ILE A 165 -4.90 -4.13 -16.13
C ILE A 165 -5.21 -5.30 -15.18
N GLN A 166 -5.98 -5.07 -14.12
CA GLN A 166 -6.36 -6.10 -13.18
C GLN A 166 -7.35 -7.11 -13.73
N ILE A 167 -8.33 -6.65 -14.52
CA ILE A 167 -9.27 -7.54 -15.22
C ILE A 167 -8.50 -8.43 -16.21
N ILE A 168 -7.59 -7.85 -17.00
CA ILE A 168 -6.76 -8.61 -17.95
C ILE A 168 -5.89 -9.62 -17.21
N GLU A 169 -5.25 -9.19 -16.13
CA GLU A 169 -4.37 -10.01 -15.32
C GLU A 169 -5.13 -11.15 -14.61
N LEU A 170 -6.37 -10.90 -14.16
CA LEU A 170 -7.26 -11.95 -13.64
C LEU A 170 -7.57 -12.96 -14.72
N ILE A 171 -7.95 -12.55 -15.93
CA ILE A 171 -8.26 -13.47 -17.04
C ILE A 171 -7.03 -14.34 -17.36
N VAL A 172 -5.83 -13.76 -17.31
CA VAL A 172 -4.57 -14.46 -17.58
C VAL A 172 -4.16 -15.39 -16.44
N PHE A 173 -4.40 -15.02 -15.17
CA PHE A 173 -4.04 -15.83 -14.01
C PHE A 173 -5.17 -16.73 -13.49
N LEU A 174 -6.38 -16.62 -14.03
CA LEU A 174 -7.50 -17.52 -13.76
C LEU A 174 -7.12 -18.99 -13.96
N PRO A 175 -6.44 -19.37 -15.08
CA PRO A 175 -6.04 -20.76 -15.32
C PRO A 175 -5.01 -21.27 -14.29
N LEU A 176 -4.32 -20.37 -13.58
CA LEU A 176 -3.34 -20.76 -12.58
C LEU A 176 -3.99 -21.52 -11.42
N ASN A 177 -5.23 -21.15 -11.03
CA ASN A 177 -5.98 -21.86 -9.99
C ASN A 177 -6.43 -23.27 -10.39
N LEU A 178 -6.31 -23.63 -11.67
CA LEU A 178 -6.53 -25.00 -12.15
C LEU A 178 -5.34 -25.93 -11.84
N VAL A 179 -4.19 -25.38 -11.43
CA VAL A 179 -3.02 -26.18 -11.04
C VAL A 179 -3.13 -26.53 -9.55
N PRO A 180 -3.12 -27.83 -9.18
CA PRO A 180 -3.27 -28.23 -7.79
C PRO A 180 -2.09 -27.75 -6.94
N LEU A 181 -2.39 -27.43 -5.68
CA LEU A 181 -1.44 -27.12 -4.61
C LEU A 181 -0.60 -25.84 -4.81
N VAL A 182 -0.19 -25.54 -6.04
CA VAL A 182 0.65 -24.40 -6.41
C VAL A 182 -0.19 -23.23 -6.93
N GLY A 183 -1.30 -23.52 -7.61
CA GLY A 183 -2.11 -22.52 -8.31
C GLY A 183 -2.62 -21.41 -7.42
N THR A 184 -3.29 -21.78 -6.33
CA THR A 184 -3.89 -20.84 -5.38
C THR A 184 -2.85 -20.03 -4.60
N PRO A 185 -1.80 -20.63 -4.01
CA PRO A 185 -0.72 -19.83 -3.40
C PRO A 185 -0.04 -18.90 -4.40
N ALA A 186 0.21 -19.36 -5.63
CA ALA A 186 0.81 -18.52 -6.67
C ALA A 186 -0.10 -17.36 -7.05
N PHE A 187 -1.41 -17.59 -7.22
CA PHE A 187 -2.39 -16.54 -7.45
C PHE A 187 -2.37 -15.48 -6.34
N ILE A 188 -2.43 -15.91 -5.07
CA ILE A 188 -2.38 -15.00 -3.92
C ILE A 188 -1.07 -14.18 -3.91
N ILE A 189 0.06 -14.83 -4.14
CA ILE A 189 1.38 -14.16 -4.10
C ILE A 189 1.53 -13.20 -5.28
N ILE A 190 1.13 -13.59 -6.49
CA ILE A 190 1.28 -12.76 -7.71
C ILE A 190 0.39 -11.52 -7.59
N THR A 191 -0.91 -11.72 -7.34
CA THR A 191 -1.87 -10.62 -7.20
C THR A 191 -1.52 -9.76 -5.99
N GLY A 192 -1.12 -10.36 -4.87
CA GLY A 192 -0.64 -9.67 -3.69
C GLY A 192 0.58 -8.80 -4.00
N THR A 193 1.59 -9.32 -4.69
CA THR A 193 2.79 -8.56 -5.07
C THR A 193 2.46 -7.29 -5.84
N ARG A 194 1.49 -7.37 -6.76
CA ARG A 194 1.02 -6.19 -7.49
C ARG A 194 0.32 -5.21 -6.57
N LEU A 195 -0.59 -5.67 -5.71
CA LEU A 195 -1.26 -4.82 -4.71
C LEU A 195 -0.24 -4.10 -3.81
N GLY A 196 0.83 -4.80 -3.40
CA GLY A 196 1.92 -4.23 -2.62
C GLY A 196 2.68 -3.12 -3.35
N LYS A 197 3.10 -3.36 -4.60
CA LYS A 197 3.78 -2.34 -5.44
C LYS A 197 2.87 -1.13 -5.69
N LEU A 198 1.60 -1.39 -5.95
CA LEU A 198 0.61 -0.35 -6.18
C LEU A 198 0.38 0.46 -4.91
N SER A 199 0.29 -0.16 -3.73
CA SER A 199 0.02 0.54 -2.47
C SER A 199 0.93 1.76 -2.22
N GLN A 200 2.20 1.68 -2.66
CA GLN A 200 3.19 2.76 -2.53
C GLN A 200 3.20 3.78 -3.68
N TYR A 201 2.33 3.63 -4.68
CA TYR A 201 2.27 4.50 -5.85
C TYR A 201 2.08 5.97 -5.47
N ARG A 202 1.23 6.26 -4.47
CA ARG A 202 1.02 7.63 -3.97
C ARG A 202 2.30 8.23 -3.39
N TRP A 203 3.07 7.47 -2.63
CA TRP A 203 4.35 7.96 -2.11
C TRP A 203 5.37 8.27 -3.22
N PHE A 204 5.43 7.44 -4.26
CA PHE A 204 6.27 7.74 -5.43
C PHE A 204 5.81 8.99 -6.20
N GLN A 205 4.50 9.25 -6.26
CA GLN A 205 3.97 10.49 -6.82
C GLN A 205 4.37 11.70 -5.97
N LEU A 206 4.19 11.64 -4.65
CA LEU A 206 4.54 12.73 -3.73
C LEU A 206 6.02 13.11 -3.76
N ARG A 207 6.90 12.16 -4.14
CA ARG A 207 8.33 12.40 -4.33
C ARG A 207 8.72 12.92 -5.72
N GLY A 208 7.78 12.98 -6.67
CA GLY A 208 8.05 13.44 -8.03
C GLY A 208 9.08 12.60 -8.81
N LEU A 209 9.28 11.32 -8.45
CA LEU A 209 10.32 10.49 -9.07
C LEU A 209 10.03 10.20 -10.56
N SER A 210 11.08 10.20 -11.37
CA SER A 210 10.99 9.72 -12.76
C SER A 210 10.69 8.22 -12.81
N ARG A 211 10.20 7.72 -13.96
CA ARG A 211 9.88 6.29 -14.14
C ARG A 211 11.07 5.37 -13.84
N ARG A 212 12.27 5.76 -14.30
CA ARG A 212 13.51 4.98 -14.11
C ARG A 212 13.93 4.93 -12.63
N GLU A 213 13.79 6.03 -11.90
CA GLU A 213 14.10 6.07 -10.47
C GLU A 213 13.11 5.23 -9.67
N ARG A 214 11.82 5.31 -10.01
CA ARG A 214 10.78 4.49 -9.41
C ARG A 214 11.07 3.00 -9.59
N GLU A 215 11.41 2.56 -10.80
CA GLU A 215 11.71 1.14 -11.07
C GLU A 215 12.92 0.65 -10.28
N ARG A 216 13.98 1.47 -10.16
CA ARG A 216 15.15 1.15 -9.34
C ARG A 216 14.79 0.98 -7.87
N GLU A 217 13.98 1.87 -7.33
CA GLU A 217 13.53 1.77 -5.94
C GLU A 217 12.61 0.56 -5.71
N ILE A 218 11.71 0.29 -6.64
CA ILE A 218 10.84 -0.90 -6.57
C ILE A 218 11.67 -2.17 -6.58
N GLY A 219 12.73 -2.23 -7.40
CA GLY A 219 13.65 -3.37 -7.44
C GLY A 219 14.21 -3.73 -6.06
N GLY A 220 14.65 -2.73 -5.28
CA GLY A 220 15.21 -2.91 -3.95
C GLY A 220 14.22 -3.27 -2.83
N LEU A 221 12.91 -3.19 -3.11
CA LEU A 221 11.82 -3.43 -2.17
C LEU A 221 10.89 -4.57 -2.63
N THR A 222 11.28 -5.34 -3.65
CA THR A 222 10.41 -6.35 -4.28
C THR A 222 9.85 -7.33 -3.25
N TRP A 223 10.71 -7.91 -2.40
CA TRP A 223 10.29 -8.85 -1.35
C TRP A 223 9.40 -8.20 -0.29
N ASP A 224 9.67 -6.94 0.07
CA ASP A 224 8.83 -6.18 1.00
C ASP A 224 7.41 -6.00 0.43
N TYR A 225 7.30 -5.68 -0.86
CA TYR A 225 6.02 -5.55 -1.55
C TYR A 225 5.27 -6.86 -1.71
N VAL A 226 5.99 -7.95 -2.00
CA VAL A 226 5.40 -9.30 -2.04
C VAL A 226 4.74 -9.60 -0.70
N CYS A 227 5.47 -9.43 0.40
CA CYS A 227 4.97 -9.78 1.74
C CYS A 227 3.88 -8.83 2.24
N PHE A 228 4.04 -7.51 2.08
CA PHE A 228 2.99 -6.53 2.39
C PHE A 228 1.71 -6.84 1.60
N GLY A 229 1.86 -7.02 0.30
CA GLY A 229 0.75 -7.19 -0.62
C GLY A 229 0.03 -8.54 -0.46
N THR A 230 0.76 -9.59 -0.11
CA THR A 230 0.18 -10.90 0.23
C THR A 230 -0.74 -10.78 1.45
N VAL A 231 -0.30 -10.14 2.52
CA VAL A 231 -1.13 -9.94 3.72
C VAL A 231 -2.32 -9.04 3.41
N ALA A 232 -2.11 -7.94 2.67
CA ALA A 232 -3.19 -7.07 2.23
C ALA A 232 -4.26 -7.83 1.41
N MET A 233 -3.83 -8.65 0.46
CA MET A 233 -4.74 -9.47 -0.34
C MET A 233 -5.54 -10.45 0.52
N LEU A 234 -4.89 -11.12 1.48
CA LEU A 234 -5.58 -12.04 2.39
C LEU A 234 -6.64 -11.33 3.24
N LEU A 235 -6.37 -10.10 3.67
CA LEU A 235 -7.36 -9.28 4.39
C LEU A 235 -8.52 -8.90 3.48
N GLU A 236 -8.23 -8.45 2.25
CA GLU A 236 -9.27 -8.01 1.31
C GLU A 236 -10.15 -9.16 0.79
N LEU A 237 -9.66 -10.41 0.82
CA LEU A 237 -10.45 -11.61 0.51
C LEU A 237 -11.59 -11.86 1.50
N VAL A 238 -11.59 -11.23 2.68
CA VAL A 238 -12.70 -11.36 3.64
C VAL A 238 -13.91 -10.58 3.10
N PRO A 239 -14.99 -11.27 2.68
CA PRO A 239 -16.18 -10.60 2.16
C PRO A 239 -16.79 -9.70 3.25
N LEU A 240 -17.56 -8.69 2.85
CA LEU A 240 -18.09 -7.58 3.69
C LEU A 240 -17.02 -6.59 4.17
N LEU A 241 -15.87 -7.08 4.61
CA LEU A 241 -14.81 -6.24 5.16
C LEU A 241 -13.80 -5.77 4.11
N SER A 242 -13.95 -6.13 2.84
CA SER A 242 -13.02 -5.77 1.77
C SER A 242 -12.77 -4.25 1.70
N PHE A 243 -13.82 -3.41 1.78
CA PHE A 243 -13.64 -1.95 1.78
C PHE A 243 -12.96 -1.43 3.04
N PHE A 244 -13.33 -1.99 4.20
CA PHE A 244 -12.66 -1.69 5.47
C PHE A 244 -11.15 -1.97 5.35
N PHE A 245 -10.80 -3.18 4.92
CA PHE A 245 -9.42 -3.61 4.78
C PHE A 245 -8.66 -2.85 3.69
N LEU A 246 -9.33 -2.43 2.61
CA LEU A 246 -8.73 -1.58 1.58
C LEU A 246 -8.28 -0.23 2.16
N LEU A 247 -9.13 0.41 2.97
CA LEU A 247 -8.79 1.69 3.63
C LEU A 247 -7.76 1.50 4.73
N THR A 248 -7.87 0.48 5.59
CA THR A 248 -6.87 0.23 6.64
C THR A 248 -5.52 -0.14 6.05
N THR A 249 -5.50 -0.91 4.96
CA THR A 249 -4.27 -1.23 4.22
C THR A 249 -3.66 0.03 3.60
N SER A 250 -4.49 0.96 3.09
CA SER A 250 -4.01 2.25 2.58
C SER A 250 -3.36 3.08 3.71
N ALA A 251 -3.96 3.12 4.91
CA ALA A 251 -3.34 3.74 6.08
C ALA A 251 -2.03 3.04 6.51
N GLY A 252 -2.01 1.71 6.50
CA GLY A 252 -0.82 0.91 6.79
C GLY A 252 0.31 1.15 5.78
N SER A 253 -0.02 1.24 4.49
CA SER A 253 0.90 1.58 3.41
C SER A 253 1.47 2.98 3.60
N ALA A 254 0.63 3.95 3.97
CA ALA A 254 1.05 5.32 4.24
C ALA A 254 1.98 5.41 5.47
N ALA A 255 1.65 4.70 6.55
CA ALA A 255 2.48 4.63 7.74
C ALA A 255 3.85 3.98 7.44
N TRP A 256 3.87 2.95 6.58
CA TRP A 256 5.10 2.32 6.11
C TRP A 256 5.93 3.28 5.26
N ALA A 257 5.31 3.95 4.29
CA ALA A 257 5.95 4.93 3.43
C ALA A 257 6.55 6.10 4.23
N ALA A 258 5.80 6.59 5.22
CA ALA A 258 6.27 7.63 6.11
C ALA A 258 7.50 7.18 6.92
N ALA A 259 7.53 5.93 7.40
CA ALA A 259 8.70 5.39 8.09
C ALA A 259 9.92 5.29 7.16
N MET A 260 9.73 4.88 5.89
CA MET A 260 10.79 4.85 4.88
C MET A 260 11.31 6.26 4.57
N GLU A 261 10.43 7.24 4.49
CA GLU A 261 10.77 8.65 4.23
C GLU A 261 11.57 9.26 5.39
N HIS A 262 11.13 9.04 6.63
CA HIS A 262 11.85 9.52 7.82
C HIS A 262 13.26 8.95 7.91
N HIS A 263 13.42 7.66 7.63
CA HIS A 263 14.75 7.04 7.59
C HIS A 263 15.64 7.65 6.51
N ARG A 264 15.10 7.91 5.31
CA ARG A 264 15.85 8.59 4.24
C ARG A 264 16.31 9.98 4.66
N ARG A 265 15.42 10.78 5.25
CA ARG A 265 15.75 12.13 5.72
C ARG A 265 16.83 12.11 6.82
N GLN A 266 16.77 11.14 7.72
CA GLN A 266 17.80 10.94 8.76
C GLN A 266 19.16 10.57 8.15
N ALA A 267 19.18 9.62 7.20
CA ALA A 267 20.41 9.23 6.50
C ALA A 267 21.02 10.39 5.72
N ALA A 268 20.19 11.19 5.01
CA ALA A 268 20.65 12.37 4.30
C ALA A 268 21.25 13.42 5.25
N ARG A 269 20.62 13.67 6.40
CA ARG A 269 21.16 14.58 7.43
C ARG A 269 22.49 14.08 7.98
N ALA A 270 22.58 12.80 8.33
CA ALA A 270 23.83 12.20 8.82
C ALA A 270 24.96 12.28 7.78
N ALA A 271 24.66 12.12 6.49
CA ALA A 271 25.65 12.26 5.42
C ALA A 271 26.14 13.71 5.27
N VAL A 272 25.25 14.70 5.43
CA VAL A 272 25.61 16.13 5.44
C VAL A 272 26.47 16.46 6.65
N GLU A 273 26.10 15.99 7.84
CA GLU A 273 26.86 16.17 9.08
C GLU A 273 28.25 15.53 9.01
N ALA A 274 28.35 14.30 8.48
CA ALA A 274 29.63 13.62 8.25
C ALA A 274 30.54 14.39 7.27
N ARG A 275 29.95 15.05 6.28
CA ARG A 275 30.68 15.89 5.32
C ARG A 275 31.09 17.25 5.91
N ALA A 276 30.36 17.75 6.91
CA ALA A 276 30.67 19.02 7.59
C ALA A 276 31.86 18.90 8.57
N GLY A 277 32.18 17.69 9.05
CA GLY A 277 33.36 17.39 9.87
C GLY A 277 33.38 18.07 11.26
N PRO A 278 34.22 17.62 12.21
CA PRO A 278 34.31 18.20 13.56
C PRO A 278 35.15 19.49 13.62
N GLY A 279 35.11 20.35 12.58
CA GLY A 279 36.07 21.46 12.46
C GLY A 279 35.72 22.55 11.45
N GLY A 280 34.43 22.85 11.25
CA GLY A 280 34.01 24.02 10.47
C GLY A 280 34.29 25.32 11.23
N SER A 281 35.55 25.76 11.29
CA SER A 281 35.86 27.15 11.64
C SER A 281 35.14 28.05 10.64
N PRO A 282 34.39 29.08 11.08
CA PRO A 282 33.79 30.03 10.16
C PRO A 282 34.90 30.63 9.27
N PRO A 283 34.63 30.91 7.99
CA PRO A 283 35.60 31.56 7.12
C PRO A 283 36.11 32.84 7.81
N PRO A 284 37.43 33.11 7.80
CA PRO A 284 37.96 34.31 8.44
C PRO A 284 37.23 35.53 7.90
N ALA A 285 36.84 36.43 8.81
CA ALA A 285 36.22 37.69 8.44
C ALA A 285 37.15 38.41 7.46
N TYR A 286 36.62 38.76 6.30
CA TYR A 286 37.34 39.54 5.30
C TYR A 286 37.66 40.91 5.90
N THR A 287 38.91 41.11 6.31
CA THR A 287 39.43 42.42 6.70
C THR A 287 40.07 43.05 5.47
N ASP A 288 39.43 44.10 4.96
CA ASP A 288 40.06 45.01 4.02
C ASP A 288 41.15 45.78 4.77
N ASP A 289 42.38 45.27 4.74
CA ASP A 289 43.55 46.05 5.13
C ASP A 289 43.86 47.05 4.01
N VAL A 290 43.17 48.19 4.05
CA VAL A 290 43.54 49.41 3.32
C VAL A 290 44.70 50.08 4.06
N ALA A 291 45.89 49.96 3.49
CA ALA A 291 47.07 50.77 3.80
C ALA A 291 47.41 51.65 2.59
#